data_AF-R1EE11-F1
#
_entry.id   AF-R1EE11-F1
#
_cell.length_a   1.000
_cell.length_b   1.000
_cell.length_c   1.000
_cell.angle_alpha   90.00
_cell.angle_beta   90.00
_cell.angle_gamma   90.00
#
_symmetry.space_group_name_H-M   'P 1'
#
loop_
_entity.id
_entity.type
_entity.pdbx_description
1 polymer ?
#
loop_
_entity_poly.entity_id
_entity_poly.type
_entity_poly.pdbx_seq_one_letter_code
_entity_poly.pdbx_strand_id
1 'polypeptide(L)' 'AFKGAQLLRADVRNADFTRADLRGADFTSAKADLTGASFKEAHIAGVDFREAAVQGVDFSGCFGKDAALFDPTAI' A
#
# COMPACT_ATOMS: atom_id res chain seq x y z
N ALA A 1 0.40 12.81 -5.68
CA ALA A 1 0.00 12.65 -4.27
C ALA A 1 -1.33 11.91 -4.26
N PHE A 2 -1.39 10.74 -3.64
CA PHE A 2 -2.56 9.85 -3.58
C PHE A 2 -3.22 9.88 -2.19
N LYS A 3 -3.03 10.99 -1.46
CA LYS A 3 -3.57 11.18 -0.12
C LYS A 3 -5.10 11.03 -0.16
N GLY A 4 -5.64 10.05 0.58
CA GLY A 4 -7.08 9.76 0.59
C GLY A 4 -7.64 9.15 -0.69
N ALA A 5 -6.79 8.59 -1.57
CA ALA A 5 -7.27 7.90 -2.76
C ALA A 5 -8.07 6.65 -2.36
N GLN A 6 -9.25 6.50 -2.96
CA GLN A 6 -10.05 5.27 -2.91
C GLN A 6 -9.72 4.45 -4.16
N LEU A 7 -8.89 3.42 -4.01
CA LEU A 7 -8.45 2.57 -5.13
C LEU A 7 -9.34 1.31 -5.23
N LEU A 8 -10.64 1.56 -5.18
CA LEU A 8 -11.70 0.56 -5.29
C LEU A 8 -11.60 -0.21 -6.61
N ARG A 9 -11.23 -1.50 -6.53
CA ARG A 9 -11.10 -2.46 -7.64
C ARG A 9 -10.05 -2.05 -8.68
N ALA A 10 -9.08 -1.23 -8.26
CA ALA A 10 -7.96 -0.89 -9.11
C ALA A 10 -7.07 -2.12 -9.29
N ASP A 11 -6.81 -2.48 -10.54
CA ASP A 11 -5.70 -3.37 -10.89
C ASP A 11 -4.42 -2.54 -10.83
N VAL A 12 -3.66 -2.71 -9.75
CA VAL A 12 -2.42 -1.97 -9.46
C VAL A 12 -1.23 -2.93 -9.37
N ARG A 13 -1.32 -4.06 -10.07
CA ARG A 13 -0.23 -5.04 -10.19
C ARG A 13 0.98 -4.39 -10.84
N ASN A 14 2.15 -4.59 -10.26
CA ASN A 14 3.43 -3.99 -10.70
C ASN A 14 3.41 -2.45 -10.77
N ALA A 15 2.50 -1.78 -10.07
CA ALA A 15 2.47 -0.33 -10.01
C ALA A 15 3.67 0.21 -9.23
N ASP A 16 4.22 1.34 -9.69
CA ASP A 16 5.31 2.05 -9.02
C ASP A 16 4.76 3.22 -8.19
N PHE A 17 4.79 3.05 -6.87
CA PHE A 17 4.49 4.06 -5.86
C PHE A 17 5.76 4.52 -5.13
N THR A 18 6.94 4.37 -5.73
CA THR A 18 8.20 4.81 -5.15
C THR A 18 8.13 6.29 -4.78
N ARG A 19 8.40 6.60 -3.50
CA ARG A 19 8.34 7.96 -2.91
C ARG A 19 6.97 8.62 -3.01
N ALA A 20 5.90 7.86 -3.20
CA ALA A 20 4.55 8.38 -3.25
C ALA A 20 4.06 8.80 -1.85
N ASP A 21 3.30 9.90 -1.80
CA ASP A 21 2.53 10.26 -0.62
C ASP A 21 1.14 9.61 -0.68
N LEU A 22 0.96 8.57 0.11
CA LEU A 22 -0.24 7.72 0.19
C LEU A 22 -0.97 7.88 1.53
N ARG A 23 -0.64 8.90 2.33
CA ARG A 23 -1.20 9.05 3.68
C ARG A 23 -2.73 9.00 3.67
N GLY A 24 -3.32 8.11 4.45
CA GLY A 24 -4.77 7.89 4.52
C GLY A 24 -5.42 7.32 3.25
N ALA A 25 -4.65 6.74 2.32
CA ALA A 25 -5.22 6.00 1.20
C ALA A 25 -5.91 4.72 1.70
N ASP A 26 -7.01 4.35 1.06
CA ASP A 26 -7.77 3.15 1.38
C ASP A 26 -7.63 2.10 0.27
N PHE A 27 -6.97 0.99 0.59
CA PHE A 27 -6.85 -0.19 -0.27
C PHE A 27 -7.71 -1.37 0.20
N THR A 28 -8.55 -1.19 1.23
CA THR A 28 -9.38 -2.26 1.80
C THR A 28 -10.51 -2.68 0.88
N SER A 29 -11.07 -1.72 0.17
CA SER A 29 -12.48 -1.78 -0.19
C SER A 29 -12.78 -2.60 -1.45
N ALA A 30 -11.84 -3.44 -1.90
CA ALA A 30 -12.00 -4.15 -3.16
C ALA A 30 -11.17 -5.41 -3.44
N LYS A 31 -10.36 -5.92 -2.50
CA LYS A 31 -9.29 -6.87 -2.87
C LYS A 31 -8.31 -6.24 -3.87
N ALA A 32 -7.80 -5.06 -3.55
CA ALA A 32 -6.81 -4.41 -4.40
C ALA A 32 -5.65 -5.40 -4.65
N ASP A 33 -5.33 -5.65 -5.91
CA ASP A 33 -4.22 -6.52 -6.29
C ASP A 33 -2.97 -5.66 -6.46
N LEU A 34 -2.15 -5.61 -5.41
CA LEU A 34 -0.87 -4.93 -5.37
C LEU A 34 0.27 -5.87 -5.76
N THR A 35 0.00 -7.07 -6.30
CA THR A 35 1.06 -8.05 -6.59
C THR A 35 2.18 -7.43 -7.42
N GLY A 36 3.41 -7.48 -6.89
CA GLY A 36 4.61 -6.92 -7.52
C GLY A 36 4.73 -5.38 -7.50
N ALA A 37 3.84 -4.65 -6.82
CA ALA A 37 3.94 -3.19 -6.72
C ALA A 37 5.14 -2.76 -5.87
N SER A 38 5.65 -1.54 -6.09
CA SER A 38 6.73 -0.96 -5.29
C SER A 38 6.22 0.24 -4.50
N PHE A 39 6.40 0.22 -3.17
CA PHE A 39 6.13 1.32 -2.24
C PHE A 39 7.42 1.84 -1.61
N LYS A 40 8.55 1.67 -2.32
CA LYS A 40 9.86 2.05 -1.82
C LYS A 40 9.88 3.53 -1.41
N GLU A 41 10.33 3.83 -0.20
CA GLU A 41 10.39 5.20 0.34
C GLU A 41 9.03 5.95 0.35
N ALA A 42 7.90 5.24 0.25
CA ALA A 42 6.57 5.85 0.23
C ALA A 42 6.08 6.25 1.63
N HIS A 43 5.26 7.30 1.72
CA HIS A 43 4.57 7.69 2.96
C HIS A 43 3.22 6.99 3.05
N ILE A 44 3.13 5.96 3.90
CA ILE A 44 1.95 5.08 4.03
C ILE A 44 1.24 5.24 5.38
N ALA A 45 1.44 6.36 6.07
CA ALA A 45 0.80 6.59 7.37
C ALA A 45 -0.74 6.60 7.25
N GLY A 46 -1.40 5.72 8.01
CA GLY A 46 -2.85 5.56 7.98
C GLY A 46 -3.39 4.85 6.73
N VAL A 47 -2.53 4.17 5.97
CA VAL A 47 -2.96 3.29 4.88
C VAL A 47 -3.41 1.95 5.45
N ASP A 48 -4.53 1.45 4.94
CA ASP A 48 -5.07 0.15 5.34
C ASP A 48 -4.94 -0.88 4.20
N PHE A 49 -4.21 -1.96 4.49
CA PHE A 49 -3.90 -3.06 3.56
C PHE A 49 -4.59 -4.39 3.93
N ARG A 50 -5.46 -4.43 4.95
CA ARG A 50 -5.96 -5.70 5.55
C ARG A 50 -6.66 -6.67 4.59
N GLU A 51 -7.13 -6.19 3.44
CA GLU A 51 -7.80 -7.02 2.42
C GLU A 51 -7.10 -6.97 1.04
N ALA A 52 -5.92 -6.35 0.94
CA ALA A 52 -5.19 -6.25 -0.32
C ALA A 52 -4.31 -7.48 -0.56
N ALA A 53 -4.18 -7.91 -1.83
CA ALA A 53 -3.19 -8.90 -2.23
C ALA A 53 -1.83 -8.20 -2.37
N VAL A 54 -0.91 -8.47 -1.44
CA VAL A 54 0.39 -7.79 -1.33
C VAL A 54 1.58 -8.70 -1.67
N GLN A 55 1.34 -9.78 -2.40
CA GLN A 55 2.40 -10.74 -2.73
C GLN A 55 3.50 -10.07 -3.58
N GLY A 56 4.75 -10.17 -3.13
CA GLY A 56 5.90 -9.60 -3.84
C GLY A 56 5.94 -8.06 -3.85
N VAL A 57 5.19 -7.39 -2.97
CA VAL A 57 5.26 -5.93 -2.84
C VAL A 57 6.56 -5.50 -2.14
N ASP A 58 7.23 -4.49 -2.68
CA ASP A 58 8.41 -3.89 -2.05
C ASP A 58 8.01 -2.72 -1.14
N PHE A 59 8.08 -2.93 0.18
CA PHE A 59 7.86 -1.89 1.20
C PHE A 59 9.17 -1.26 1.73
N SER A 60 10.31 -1.48 1.08
CA SER A 60 11.61 -1.04 1.59
C SER A 60 11.65 0.47 1.84
N GLY A 61 12.00 0.86 3.07
CA GLY A 61 12.15 2.26 3.45
C GLY A 61 10.84 3.05 3.49
N CYS A 62 9.67 2.40 3.52
CA CYS A 62 8.40 3.11 3.69
C CYS A 62 8.31 3.81 5.06
N PHE A 63 7.57 4.92 5.13
CA PHE A 63 7.42 5.75 6.31
C PHE A 63 5.96 5.78 6.79
N GLY A 64 5.70 5.39 8.05
CA GLY A 64 4.36 5.50 8.65
C GLY A 64 4.26 4.87 10.04
N LYS A 65 4.01 5.69 11.06
CA LYS A 65 3.89 5.27 12.47
C LYS A 65 2.66 4.39 12.77
N ASP A 66 1.66 4.43 11.90
CA ASP A 66 0.37 3.72 12.04
C ASP A 66 0.14 2.70 10.92
N ALA A 67 1.19 2.28 10.19
CA ALA A 67 1.11 1.11 9.31
C ALA A 67 0.90 -0.21 10.10
N ALA A 68 0.54 -0.11 11.39
CA ALA A 68 0.42 -1.13 12.43
C ALA A 68 -0.58 -2.27 12.14
N LEU A 69 -1.15 -2.32 10.94
CA LEU A 69 -1.96 -3.45 10.46
C LEU A 69 -1.24 -4.29 9.40
N PHE A 70 -0.04 -3.87 9.00
CA PHE A 70 0.81 -4.59 8.08
C PHE A 70 2.07 -5.03 8.82
N ASP A 71 2.07 -6.28 9.29
CA ASP A 71 3.31 -6.97 9.64
C ASP A 71 3.81 -7.68 8.37
N PRO A 72 4.82 -7.14 7.65
CA PRO A 72 5.37 -7.79 6.47
C PRO A 72 6.00 -9.15 6.76
N THR A 73 6.21 -9.51 8.03
CA THR A 73 6.71 -10.82 8.46
C THR A 73 5.60 -11.82 8.83
N ALA A 74 4.33 -11.39 8.85
CA ALA A 74 3.18 -12.25 9.16
C ALA A 74 2.56 -12.94 7.91
N ILE A 75 3.22 -12.84 6.76
CA ILE A 75 2.82 -13.47 5.47
C ILE A 75 3.93 -14.40 4.98
#